data_AF-A0AA96R7R1-F1
#
_entry.id   AF-A0AA96R7R1-F1
#
_cell.length_a   1.000
_cell.length_b   1.000
_cell.length_c   1.000
_cell.angle_alpha   90.00
_cell.angle_beta   90.00
_cell.angle_gamma   90.00
#
_symmetry.space_group_name_H-M   'P 1'
#
loop_
_entity.id
_entity.type
_entity.pdbx_description
1 polymer ?
#
loop_
_entity_poly.entity_id
_entity_poly.type
_entity_poly.pdbx_seq_one_letter_code
_entity_poly.pdbx_strand_id
1 'polypeptide(L)'
;MTQPCHINLPQFEELRALLDEDFVDLMHTYMQDSLQRLSEMETAYANLDNRLGYNAAHGLKGASSNLGATELTELCYKLQEICRTGHIHQHAQLIEEIKAECHAVNDQIQSLIA
;
A
#
# COMPACT_ATOMS: atom_id res chain seq x y z
N MET A 1 9.52 -5.53 -23.17
CA MET A 1 8.36 -5.69 -22.26
C MET A 1 8.31 -4.43 -21.43
N THR A 2 7.28 -3.61 -21.60
CA THR A 2 7.07 -2.43 -20.75
C THR A 2 6.74 -2.93 -19.36
N GLN A 3 7.55 -2.57 -18.37
CA GLN A 3 7.27 -2.83 -16.96
C GLN A 3 5.88 -2.21 -16.65
N PRO A 4 4.98 -2.93 -15.95
CA PRO A 4 3.69 -2.36 -15.61
C PRO A 4 3.87 -1.11 -14.75
N CYS A 5 3.04 -0.10 -14.99
CA CYS A 5 3.11 1.19 -14.32
C CYS A 5 2.17 1.15 -13.10
N HIS A 6 2.72 0.90 -11.92
CA HIS A 6 1.99 0.85 -10.64
C HIS A 6 1.88 2.22 -9.97
N ILE A 7 2.74 3.16 -10.38
CA ILE A 7 2.85 4.52 -9.83
C ILE A 7 2.54 5.54 -10.91
N ASN A 8 1.65 6.48 -10.61
CA ASN A 8 1.45 7.67 -11.43
C ASN A 8 2.71 8.57 -11.37
N LEU A 9 3.55 8.50 -12.41
CA LEU A 9 4.82 9.22 -12.46
C LEU A 9 4.68 10.75 -12.32
N PRO A 10 3.75 11.44 -13.02
CA PRO A 10 3.53 12.87 -12.78
C PRO A 10 3.31 13.22 -11.30
N GLN A 11 2.45 12.48 -10.61
CA GLN A 11 2.17 12.73 -9.19
C GLN A 11 3.38 12.43 -8.31
N PHE A 12 4.10 11.33 -8.60
CA PHE A 12 5.30 10.96 -7.87
C PHE A 12 6.41 12.02 -8.02
N GLU A 13 6.53 12.61 -9.21
CA GLU A 13 7.48 13.68 -9.50
C GLU A 13 7.10 15.01 -8.83
N GLU A 14 5.81 15.33 -8.76
CA GLU A 14 5.31 16.47 -7.98
C GLU A 14 5.64 16.29 -6.48
N LEU A 15 5.44 15.08 -5.95
CA LEU A 15 5.80 14.77 -4.57
C LEU A 15 7.31 14.87 -4.33
N ARG A 16 8.12 14.39 -5.29
CA ARG A 16 9.58 14.53 -5.26
C ARG A 16 10.02 15.99 -5.19
N ALA A 17 9.45 16.83 -6.05
CA ALA A 17 9.75 18.26 -6.05
C ALA A 17 9.32 18.98 -4.76
N LEU A 18 8.24 18.52 -4.12
CA LEU A 18 7.74 19.10 -2.87
C LEU A 18 8.64 18.75 -1.66
N LEU A 19 9.14 17.52 -1.60
CA LEU A 19 9.92 17.00 -0.47
C LEU A 19 11.43 17.22 -0.62
N ASP A 20 11.91 17.46 -1.85
CA ASP A 20 13.29 17.81 -2.19
C ASP A 20 14.31 16.84 -1.55
N GLU A 21 15.12 17.30 -0.60
CA GLU A 21 16.19 16.51 0.03
C GLU A 21 15.68 15.33 0.87
N ASP A 22 14.49 15.43 1.46
CA ASP A 22 13.92 14.39 2.33
C ASP A 22 13.23 13.26 1.54
N PHE A 23 13.09 13.41 0.22
CA PHE A 23 12.25 12.51 -0.59
C PHE A 23 12.69 11.04 -0.49
N VAL A 24 13.99 10.77 -0.67
CA VAL A 24 14.53 9.40 -0.71
C VAL A 24 14.36 8.70 0.64
N ASP A 25 14.65 9.41 1.74
CA ASP A 25 14.50 8.86 3.10
C ASP A 25 13.03 8.57 3.44
N LEU A 26 12.12 9.42 2.99
CA LEU A 26 10.68 9.19 3.12
C LEU A 26 10.20 8.00 2.27
N MET A 27 10.79 7.77 1.09
CA MET A 27 10.47 6.59 0.28
C MET A 27 10.93 5.30 0.95
N HIS A 28 12.12 5.29 1.57
CA HIS A 28 12.55 4.15 2.38
C HIS A 28 11.63 3.91 3.58
N THR A 29 11.21 4.98 4.26
CA THR A 29 10.27 4.90 5.37
C THR A 29 8.91 4.34 4.92
N TYR A 30 8.39 4.80 3.78
CA TYR A 30 7.17 4.27 3.19
C TYR A 30 7.27 2.77 2.90
N MET A 31 8.36 2.32 2.26
CA MET A 31 8.54 0.89 1.93
C MET A 31 8.61 0.01 3.18
N GLN A 32 9.21 0.50 4.27
CA GLN A 32 9.25 -0.21 5.55
C GLN A 32 7.87 -0.26 6.23
N ASP A 33 7.17 0.87 6.31
CA ASP A 33 5.84 0.92 6.93
C ASP A 33 4.83 0.09 6.12
N SER A 34 4.91 0.11 4.78
CA SER A 34 3.98 -0.65 3.92
C SER A 34 4.09 -2.15 4.18
N LEU A 35 5.29 -2.70 4.31
CA LEU A 35 5.51 -4.11 4.68
C LEU A 35 4.98 -4.43 6.08
N GLN A 36 5.13 -3.51 7.03
CA GLN A 36 4.56 -3.69 8.37
C GLN A 36 3.02 -3.74 8.32
N ARG A 37 2.37 -2.89 7.52
CA ARG A 37 0.91 -2.92 7.33
C ARG A 37 0.45 -4.23 6.68
N LEU A 38 1.19 -4.78 5.72
CA LEU A 38 0.88 -6.09 5.13
C LEU A 38 0.87 -7.19 6.20
N SER A 39 1.90 -7.23 7.05
CA SER A 39 1.99 -8.21 8.14
C SER A 39 0.82 -8.07 9.13
N GLU A 40 0.38 -6.84 9.41
CA GLU A 40 -0.79 -6.59 10.25
C GLU A 40 -2.10 -7.04 9.60
N MET A 41 -2.26 -6.91 8.28
CA MET A 41 -3.43 -7.44 7.56
C MET A 41 -3.48 -8.97 7.60
N GLU A 42 -2.34 -9.64 7.41
CA GLU A 42 -2.22 -11.10 7.55
C GLU A 42 -2.57 -11.54 8.99
N THR A 43 -2.05 -10.82 9.99
CA THR A 43 -2.36 -11.05 11.41
C THR A 43 -3.83 -10.81 11.73
N ALA A 44 -4.43 -9.77 11.16
CA ALA A 44 -5.85 -9.45 11.32
C ALA A 44 -6.72 -10.56 10.74
N TYR A 45 -6.36 -11.09 9.57
CA TYR A 45 -7.05 -12.21 8.96
C TYR A 45 -7.01 -13.46 9.84
N ALA A 46 -5.82 -13.85 10.31
CA ALA A 46 -5.62 -15.04 11.14
C ALA A 46 -6.40 -14.98 12.47
N ASN A 47 -6.57 -13.78 13.03
CA ASN A 47 -7.23 -13.56 14.32
C ASN A 47 -8.68 -13.07 14.21
N LEU A 48 -9.24 -12.97 12.99
CA LEU A 48 -10.56 -12.39 12.72
C LEU A 48 -10.71 -10.94 13.25
N ASP A 49 -9.60 -10.21 13.39
CA ASP A 49 -9.55 -8.84 13.92
C ASP A 49 -9.79 -7.82 12.80
N ASN A 50 -11.06 -7.62 12.47
CA ASN A 50 -11.48 -6.64 11.46
C ASN A 50 -11.04 -5.21 11.80
N ARG A 51 -10.84 -4.86 13.08
CA ARG A 51 -10.40 -3.51 13.46
C ARG A 51 -8.93 -3.31 13.10
N LEU A 52 -8.08 -4.30 13.38
CA LEU A 52 -6.67 -4.27 12.97
C LEU A 52 -6.56 -4.21 11.45
N GLY A 53 -7.30 -5.06 10.73
CA GLY A 53 -7.29 -5.08 9.26
C GLY A 53 -7.73 -3.76 8.64
N TYR A 54 -8.79 -3.14 9.19
CA TYR A 54 -9.24 -1.82 8.77
C TYR A 54 -8.15 -0.76 8.97
N ASN A 55 -7.53 -0.71 10.15
CA ASN A 55 -6.52 0.30 10.48
C ASN A 55 -5.26 0.15 9.61
N ALA A 56 -4.78 -1.09 9.41
CA ALA A 56 -3.65 -1.37 8.54
C ALA A 56 -3.94 -0.94 7.09
N ALA A 57 -5.13 -1.29 6.57
CA ALA A 57 -5.55 -0.90 5.23
C ALA A 57 -5.76 0.61 5.09
N HIS A 58 -6.22 1.29 6.14
CA HIS A 58 -6.38 2.75 6.16
C HIS A 58 -5.04 3.48 6.08
N GLY A 59 -4.07 3.08 6.89
CA GLY A 59 -2.72 3.65 6.87
C GLY A 59 -2.05 3.47 5.51
N LEU A 60 -2.07 2.23 4.98
CA LEU A 60 -1.46 1.94 3.68
C LEU A 60 -2.17 2.72 2.56
N LYS A 61 -3.50 2.76 2.52
CA LYS A 61 -4.27 3.55 1.54
C LYS A 61 -3.83 5.01 1.50
N GLY A 62 -3.74 5.66 2.67
CA GLY A 62 -3.40 7.08 2.75
C GLY A 62 -2.00 7.35 2.20
N ALA A 63 -1.03 6.53 2.62
CA ALA A 63 0.34 6.65 2.17
C ALA A 63 0.49 6.39 0.65
N SER A 64 -0.10 5.30 0.15
CA SER A 64 -0.05 4.93 -1.28
C SER A 64 -0.75 5.94 -2.19
N SER A 65 -1.85 6.55 -1.71
CA SER A 65 -2.57 7.59 -2.46
C SER A 65 -1.71 8.82 -2.72
N ASN A 66 -0.82 9.20 -1.79
CA ASN A 66 0.07 10.35 -1.96
C ASN A 66 1.12 10.11 -3.04
N LEU A 67 1.54 8.84 -3.22
CA LEU A 67 2.53 8.45 -4.22
C LEU A 67 1.94 8.29 -5.62
N GLY A 68 0.61 8.24 -5.75
CA GLY A 68 -0.06 7.90 -7.00
C GLY A 68 -0.17 6.39 -7.29
N ALA A 69 0.00 5.55 -6.26
CA ALA A 69 -0.23 4.11 -6.34
C ALA A 69 -1.73 3.80 -6.30
N THR A 70 -2.39 4.03 -7.44
CA THR A 70 -3.86 4.06 -7.54
C THR A 70 -4.48 2.68 -7.29
N GLU A 71 -3.92 1.63 -7.88
CA GLU A 71 -4.45 0.27 -7.72
C GLU A 71 -4.36 -0.20 -6.26
N LEU A 72 -3.20 -0.01 -5.63
CA LEU A 72 -3.01 -0.32 -4.21
C LEU A 72 -3.99 0.44 -3.30
N THR A 73 -4.24 1.71 -3.61
CA THR A 73 -5.20 2.55 -2.89
C THR A 73 -6.61 1.97 -2.95
N GLU A 74 -7.03 1.51 -4.13
CA GLU A 74 -8.35 0.90 -4.34
C GLU A 74 -8.48 -0.47 -3.65
N LEU A 75 -7.45 -1.31 -3.72
CA LEU A 75 -7.44 -2.60 -3.02
C LEU A 75 -7.54 -2.41 -1.49
N CYS A 76 -6.79 -1.46 -0.94
CA CYS A 76 -6.87 -1.12 0.48
C CYS A 76 -8.24 -0.55 0.87
N TYR A 77 -8.88 0.23 0.00
CA TYR A 77 -10.25 0.70 0.22
C TYR A 77 -11.25 -0.46 0.26
N LYS A 78 -11.16 -1.43 -0.67
CA LYS A 78 -12.02 -2.63 -0.65
C LYS A 78 -11.86 -3.41 0.65
N LEU A 79 -10.63 -3.57 1.15
CA LEU A 79 -10.39 -4.27 2.41
C LEU A 79 -11.00 -3.52 3.60
N GLN A 80 -10.97 -2.18 3.61
CA GLN A 80 -11.66 -1.37 4.61
C GLN A 80 -13.17 -1.65 4.62
N GLU A 81 -13.82 -1.72 3.46
CA GLU A 81 -15.25 -2.04 3.36
C GLU A 81 -15.56 -3.45 3.90
N ILE A 82 -14.74 -4.44 3.54
CA ILE A 82 -14.88 -5.80 4.07
C ILE A 82 -14.74 -5.83 5.59
N CYS A 83 -13.74 -5.13 6.13
CA CYS A 83 -13.53 -5.04 7.57
C CYS A 83 -14.70 -4.35 8.30
N ARG A 84 -15.29 -3.30 7.70
CA ARG A 84 -16.49 -2.63 8.23
C ARG A 84 -17.68 -3.58 8.34
N THR A 85 -17.79 -4.55 7.42
CA THR A 85 -18.84 -5.57 7.47
C THR A 85 -18.52 -6.78 8.34
N GLY A 86 -17.29 -6.89 8.87
CA GLY A 86 -16.89 -7.98 9.78
C GLY A 86 -16.38 -9.25 9.09
N HIS A 87 -16.15 -9.22 7.77
CA HIS A 87 -15.91 -10.43 6.96
C HIS A 87 -14.46 -10.63 6.51
N ILE A 88 -13.45 -10.04 7.18
CA ILE A 88 -12.04 -10.16 6.76
C ILE A 88 -11.58 -11.61 6.52
N HIS A 89 -12.00 -12.54 7.38
CA HIS A 89 -11.63 -13.96 7.32
C HIS A 89 -12.14 -14.71 6.09
N GLN A 90 -13.03 -14.11 5.29
CA GLN A 90 -13.55 -14.69 4.04
C GLN A 90 -12.81 -14.19 2.80
N HIS A 91 -11.87 -13.25 2.97
CA HIS A 91 -11.27 -12.48 1.88
C HIS A 91 -9.74 -12.57 1.85
N ALA A 92 -9.19 -13.77 2.09
CA ALA A 92 -7.75 -14.03 2.02
C ALA A 92 -7.14 -13.59 0.69
N GLN A 93 -7.85 -13.85 -0.42
CA GLN A 93 -7.41 -13.50 -1.76
C GLN A 93 -7.16 -11.98 -1.91
N LEU A 94 -8.01 -11.14 -1.32
CA LEU A 94 -7.83 -9.69 -1.39
C LEU A 94 -6.55 -9.24 -0.67
N ILE A 95 -6.18 -9.91 0.43
CA ILE A 95 -4.93 -9.61 1.16
C ILE A 95 -3.72 -10.01 0.31
N GLU A 96 -3.78 -11.14 -0.40
CA GLU A 96 -2.73 -11.55 -1.34
C GLU A 96 -2.61 -10.58 -2.53
N GLU A 97 -3.74 -10.08 -3.05
CA GLU A 97 -3.76 -9.05 -4.10
C GLU A 97 -3.11 -7.74 -3.62
N ILE A 98 -3.47 -7.26 -2.41
CA ILE A 98 -2.84 -6.09 -1.79
C ILE A 98 -1.33 -6.30 -1.63
N LYS A 99 -0.92 -7.48 -1.18
CA LYS A 99 0.48 -7.82 -0.97
C LYS A 99 1.27 -7.80 -2.27
N ALA A 100 0.77 -8.46 -3.31
CA ALA A 100 1.40 -8.49 -4.62
C ALA A 100 1.57 -7.08 -5.19
N GLU A 101 0.52 -6.26 -5.14
CA GLU A 101 0.57 -4.88 -5.64
C GLU A 101 1.50 -4.00 -4.80
N CYS A 102 1.50 -4.15 -3.47
CA CYS A 102 2.42 -3.42 -2.60
C CYS A 102 3.89 -3.74 -2.90
N HIS A 103 4.22 -5.01 -3.19
CA HIS A 103 5.56 -5.38 -3.61
C HIS A 103 5.92 -4.74 -4.95
N ALA A 104 5.01 -4.78 -5.94
CA ALA A 104 5.25 -4.16 -7.24
C ALA A 104 5.45 -2.64 -7.16
N VAL A 105 4.67 -1.96 -6.31
CA VAL A 105 4.85 -0.53 -6.01
C VAL A 105 6.22 -0.29 -5.37
N ASN A 106 6.60 -1.05 -4.35
CA ASN A 106 7.90 -0.88 -3.68
C ASN A 106 9.07 -1.10 -4.66
N ASP A 107 8.99 -2.12 -5.53
CA ASP A 107 10.00 -2.38 -6.56
C ASP A 107 10.11 -1.23 -7.58
N GLN A 108 8.96 -0.64 -7.96
CA GLN A 108 8.95 0.52 -8.84
C GLN A 108 9.53 1.76 -8.16
N ILE A 109 9.19 2.05 -6.89
CA ILE A 109 9.79 3.13 -6.10
C ILE A 109 11.31 2.94 -6.07
N GLN A 110 11.79 1.75 -5.72
CA GLN A 110 13.22 1.45 -5.62
C GLN A 110 13.94 1.70 -6.95
N SER A 111 13.29 1.44 -8.09
CA SER A 111 13.84 1.71 -9.42
C SER A 111 13.85 3.20 -9.78
N LEU A 112 12.94 4.00 -9.21
CA LEU A 112 12.82 5.44 -9.48
C LEU A 112 13.74 6.30 -8.61
N ILE A 113 14.16 5.78 -7.45
CA ILE A 113 15.03 6.49 -6.49
C ILE A 113 16.47 5.97 -6.47
N ALA A 114 16.77 4.89 -7.20
CA ALA A 114 18.13 4.39 -7.40
C ALA A 114 18.92 5.27 -8.38
#